data_AF-A0AA92PEF7-F1
#
_entry.id   AF-A0AA92PEF7-F1
#
_cell.length_a   1.000
_cell.length_b   1.000
_cell.length_c   1.000
_cell.angle_alpha   90.00
_cell.angle_beta   90.00
_cell.angle_gamma   90.00
#
_symmetry.space_group_name_H-M   'P 1'
#
loop_
_entity.id
_entity.type
_entity.pdbx_description
1 polymer ?
#
loop_
_entity_poly.entity_id
_entity_poly.type
_entity_poly.pdbx_seq_one_letter_code
_entity_poly.pdbx_strand_id
1 'polypeptide(L)' 'MSSISPTLEGKTQLQQNPYLPSSLPWATWIIARLGGWSGYKSQKPPGITTLVRGLEQFESTFFGWKLALGKLVCTP' A
#
# COMPACT_ATOMS: atom_id res chain seq x y z
N MET A 1 -0.55 7.59 -2.73
CA MET A 1 -1.25 6.35 -2.29
C MET A 1 -2.72 6.29 -2.73
N SER A 2 -3.40 7.42 -2.92
CA SER A 2 -4.83 7.45 -3.28
C SER A 2 -5.16 6.76 -4.60
N SER A 3 -4.23 6.72 -5.56
CA SER A 3 -4.39 6.01 -6.83
C SER A 3 -4.28 4.48 -6.72
N ILE A 4 -3.65 3.95 -5.66
CA ILE A 4 -3.44 2.50 -5.44
C ILE A 4 -4.49 1.93 -4.47
N SER A 5 -5.02 2.74 -3.55
CA SER A 5 -6.07 2.35 -2.60
C SER A 5 -7.23 1.58 -3.24
N PRO A 6 -7.88 2.05 -4.33
CA PRO A 6 -9.04 1.36 -4.90
C PRO A 6 -8.70 -0.01 -5.51
N THR A 7 -7.46 -0.23 -5.94
CA THR A 7 -7.02 -1.53 -6.49
C THR A 7 -6.75 -2.57 -5.38
N LEU A 8 -6.51 -2.11 -4.15
CA LEU A 8 -6.22 -2.96 -2.99
C LEU A 8 -7.45 -3.20 -2.11
N GLU A 9 -8.50 -2.39 -2.27
CA GLU A 9 -9.80 -2.59 -1.66
C GLU A 9 -10.41 -3.89 -2.15
N GLY A 10 -10.75 -4.78 -1.21
CA GLY A 10 -11.43 -6.02 -1.57
C GLY A 10 -12.88 -5.78 -1.98
N LYS A 11 -13.52 -6.84 -2.48
CA LYS A 11 -14.91 -6.77 -2.97
C LYS A 11 -15.93 -6.55 -1.85
N THR A 12 -15.56 -6.79 -0.59
CA THR A 12 -16.44 -6.67 0.57
C THR A 12 -16.08 -5.46 1.41
N GLN A 13 -17.08 -4.84 2.04
CA GLN A 13 -16.89 -3.70 2.97
C GLN A 13 -15.89 -4.01 4.10
N LEU A 14 -15.78 -5.29 4.50
CA LEU A 14 -14.83 -5.75 5.52
C LEU A 14 -13.37 -5.81 5.03
N GLN A 15 -13.16 -5.84 3.72
CA GLN A 15 -11.85 -5.81 3.07
C GLN A 15 -11.49 -4.42 2.53
N GLN A 16 -12.33 -3.41 2.79
CA GLN A 16 -12.03 -2.02 2.47
C GLN A 16 -11.25 -1.39 3.63
N ASN A 17 -10.51 -0.33 3.31
CA ASN A 17 -9.75 0.40 4.31
C ASN A 17 -10.70 1.22 5.21
N PRO A 18 -10.77 0.93 6.53
CA PRO A 18 -11.69 1.61 7.43
C PRO A 18 -11.15 2.97 7.93
N TYR A 19 -9.89 3.31 7.61
CA TYR A 19 -9.21 4.48 8.15
C TYR A 19 -9.39 5.69 7.24
N LEU A 20 -9.32 6.89 7.83
CA LEU A 20 -9.43 8.13 7.06
C LEU A 20 -8.31 8.22 6.02
N PRO A 21 -8.60 8.64 4.77
CA PRO A 21 -7.58 8.87 3.77
C PRO A 21 -6.46 9.77 4.26
N SER A 22 -5.22 9.51 3.82
CA SER A 22 -4.03 10.28 4.19
C SER A 22 -3.62 10.23 5.68
N SER A 23 -4.27 9.38 6.48
CA SER A 23 -3.82 9.10 7.85
C SER A 23 -2.72 8.04 7.87
N LEU A 24 -1.91 8.02 8.94
CA LEU A 24 -0.88 6.99 9.12
C LEU A 24 -1.49 5.56 9.13
N PRO A 25 -2.58 5.27 9.87
CA PRO A 25 -3.21 3.95 9.84
C PRO A 25 -3.70 3.55 8.45
N TRP A 26 -4.19 4.52 7.66
CA TRP A 26 -4.61 4.28 6.28
C TRP A 26 -3.43 3.88 5.40
N ALA A 27 -2.30 4.56 5.51
CA ALA A 27 -1.07 4.20 4.80
C ALA A 27 -0.53 2.83 5.24
N THR A 28 -0.53 2.55 6.55
CA THR A 28 -0.12 1.25 7.11
C THR A 28 -0.99 0.11 6.58
N TRP A 29 -2.31 0.30 6.48
CA TRP A 29 -3.21 -0.69 5.91
C TRP A 29 -2.87 -1.01 4.46
N ILE A 30 -2.59 0.01 3.64
CA ILE A 30 -2.19 -0.14 2.23
C ILE A 30 -0.88 -0.92 2.12
N ILE A 31 0.13 -0.56 2.91
CA ILE A 31 1.44 -1.24 2.92
C ILE A 31 1.26 -2.70 3.35
N ALA A 32 0.48 -2.96 4.39
CA ALA A 32 0.18 -4.32 4.84
C ALA A 32 -0.48 -5.17 3.74
N ARG A 33 -1.41 -4.59 2.97
CA ARG A 33 -2.05 -5.26 1.82
C ARG A 33 -1.06 -5.63 0.73
N LEU A 34 -0.14 -4.72 0.39
CA LEU A 34 0.95 -4.99 -0.55
C LEU A 34 1.87 -6.11 -0.05
N GLY A 35 2.04 -6.21 1.28
CA GLY A 35 2.82 -7.26 1.93
C GLY A 35 2.13 -8.64 2.01
N GLY A 36 0.92 -8.79 1.47
CA GLY A 36 0.15 -10.03 1.48
C GLY A 36 -0.78 -10.21 2.69
N TRP A 37 -1.10 -9.13 3.42
CA TRP A 37 -2.07 -9.21 4.50
C TRP A 37 -3.51 -9.29 3.98
N SER A 38 -4.33 -10.13 4.62
CA SER A 38 -5.71 -10.41 4.19
C SER A 38 -6.67 -9.24 4.35
N GLY A 39 -6.34 -8.26 5.19
CA GLY A 39 -7.15 -7.05 5.41
C GLY A 39 -8.28 -7.19 6.41
N TYR A 40 -8.52 -8.40 6.96
CA TYR A 40 -9.62 -8.63 7.90
C TYR A 40 -9.31 -8.09 9.30
N LYS A 41 -10.22 -7.28 9.84
CA LYS A 41 -10.16 -6.78 11.24
C LYS A 41 -10.16 -7.90 12.29
N SER A 42 -10.73 -9.06 11.96
CA SER A 42 -10.77 -10.24 12.84
C SER A 42 -9.43 -10.98 12.89
N GLN A 43 -8.52 -10.73 11.95
CA GLN A 43 -7.20 -11.35 11.97
C GLN A 43 -6.22 -10.52 12.79
N LYS A 44 -5.12 -11.18 13.20
CA LYS A 44 -4.01 -10.50 13.88
C LYS A 44 -3.52 -9.32 13.02
N PRO A 45 -3.14 -8.21 13.67
CA PRO A 45 -2.50 -7.09 12.99
C PRO A 45 -1.30 -7.55 12.15
N PRO A 46 -0.99 -6.86 11.04
CA PRO A 46 0.17 -7.20 10.22
C PRO A 46 1.45 -7.12 11.05
N GLY A 47 2.27 -8.16 10.97
CA GLY A 47 3.58 -8.19 11.61
C GLY A 47 4.61 -7.32 10.86
N ILE A 48 5.74 -7.05 11.51
CA ILE A 48 6.84 -6.25 10.92
C ILE A 48 7.30 -6.82 9.57
N THR A 49 7.44 -8.14 9.44
CA THR A 49 7.85 -8.78 8.18
C THR A 49 6.87 -8.48 7.03
N THR A 50 5.56 -8.49 7.31
CA THR A 50 4.54 -8.16 6.31
C THR A 50 4.64 -6.70 5.89
N LEU A 51 4.89 -5.80 6.84
CA LEU A 51 5.05 -4.37 6.56
C LEU A 51 6.31 -4.09 5.74
N VAL A 52 7.44 -4.73 6.06
CA VAL A 52 8.70 -4.58 5.29
C VAL A 52 8.51 -5.02 3.85
N ARG A 53 7.96 -6.21 3.61
CA ARG A 53 7.67 -6.70 2.25
C ARG A 53 6.72 -5.77 1.48
N GLY A 54 5.70 -5.27 2.18
CA GLY A 54 4.75 -4.33 1.60
C GLY A 54 5.40 -3.00 1.21
N LEU A 55 6.36 -2.53 2.00
CA LEU A 55 7.08 -1.29 1.75
C LEU A 55 8.03 -1.45 0.55
N GLU A 56 8.78 -2.55 0.47
CA GLU A 56 9.62 -2.87 -0.69
C GLU A 56 8.80 -2.91 -1.99
N GLN A 57 7.63 -3.56 -1.95
CA GLN A 57 6.73 -3.63 -3.10
C GLN A 57 6.18 -2.23 -3.48
N PHE A 58 5.85 -1.41 -2.48
CA PHE A 58 5.41 -0.04 -2.69
C PHE A 58 6.51 0.80 -3.35
N GLU A 59 7.74 0.73 -2.85
CA GLU A 59 8.89 1.48 -3.39
C GLU A 59 9.20 1.11 -4.83
N SER A 60 9.19 -0.19 -5.15
CA SER A 60 9.36 -0.70 -6.51
C SER A 60 8.27 -0.17 -7.46
N THR A 61 7.01 -0.22 -7.03
CA THR A 61 5.87 0.31 -7.81
C THR A 61 5.97 1.82 -7.98
N PHE A 62 6.36 2.55 -6.94
CA PHE A 62 6.54 4.00 -6.97
C PHE A 62 7.70 4.41 -7.89
N PHE A 63 8.79 3.64 -7.88
CA PHE A 63 9.90 3.83 -8.79
C PHE A 63 9.46 3.62 -10.25
N GLY A 64 8.75 2.53 -10.55
CA GLY A 64 8.18 2.28 -11.87
C GLY A 64 7.21 3.38 -12.33
N TRP A 65 6.39 3.91 -11.43
CA TRP A 65 5.51 5.03 -11.72
C TRP A 65 6.28 6.32 -12.03
N LYS A 66 7.35 6.63 -11.29
CA LYS A 66 8.24 7.77 -11.58
C LYS A 66 8.96 7.62 -12.92
N LEU A 67 9.39 6.40 -13.27
CA LEU A 67 9.96 6.08 -14.58
C LEU A 67 8.96 6.36 -15.70
N ALA A 68 7.72 5.86 -15.59
CA ALA A 68 6.68 6.07 -16.59
C ALA A 68 6.31 7.54 -16.80
N LEU A 69 6.40 8.35 -15.74
CA LEU A 69 6.19 9.80 -15.82
C LEU A 69 7.39 10.58 -16.40
N GLY A 70 8.50 9.91 -16.72
CA GLY A 70 9.72 10.56 -17.22
C GLY A 70 10.39 11.50 -16.21
N LYS A 71 10.04 11.40 -14.92
CA LYS A 71 10.57 12.27 -13.85
C LYS A 71 11.92 11.81 -13.31
N LEU A 72 12.37 10.62 -13.68
CA LEU A 72 13.74 10.18 -13.47
C LEU A 72 14.63 10.81 -14.53
N VAL A 73 14.86 12.11 -14.37
CA VAL A 73 15.89 12.82 -15.10
C VAL A 73 17.19 12.53 -14.37
N CYS A 74 18.20 12.03 -15.08
CA CYS A 74 19.58 12.13 -14.62
C CYS A 74 19.91 13.63 -14.61
N THR A 75 19.63 14.33 -13.51
CA THR A 75 20.20 15.66 -13.31
C THR A 75 21.72 15.49 -13.28
N PRO A 76 22.48 16.25 -14.09
CA PRO A 76 23.94 16.27 -14.02
C PRO A 76 24.44 16.79 -12.67
#